data_AF-A0AAD6P9E8-F1
#
_entry.id   AF-A0AAD6P9E8-F1
#
_cell.length_a   1.000
_cell.length_b   1.000
_cell.length_c   1.000
_cell.angle_alpha   90.00
_cell.angle_beta   90.00
_cell.angle_gamma   90.00
#
_symmetry.space_group_name_H-M   'P 1'
#
loop_
_entity.id
_entity.type
_entity.pdbx_description
1 polymer ?
#
loop_
_entity_poly.entity_id
_entity_poly.type
_entity_poly.pdbx_seq_one_letter_code
_entity_poly.pdbx_strand_id
1 'polypeptide(L)'
;MSSSSYKYLYLTFLFLHLTILVTGDSPQPYLPLDNIALDCGSSSERSVNHRNWTADINSKVALLDQDSSSIQSTANQAPYDTARVSRSEFTYTFPVTTTGPKFVRLHFYPATYPGFNRSKASFSVTTGRYIFLSNFSGVHYTEPHGARGYAREFILNVEDERKNLSIKFTPSPHVADAYAFINGIEIVSMPTDLYYTAGDDKGLYDVGKDGQYSPLQKETALEIMYRVNVGGREITPPEDSTGMFRRWLEDTNYLTDARPSVFQFNGTIQLQYHKDTRYAAPEELYRTARTMGPDGTVNEKYNMTWEFPVHSTFTYVVRLHFCSFIPIFQKGDPIFQIYIANQTAELYADIVYWAAGNGVPIYKDYAVVMHARGIEELQNLSIALHPSPKTFQFSDAMLNGVEIFKLSKSDNLSGPNPGVYQDSPTSTTPPSVTSSKPKHKKSPKIRVWVSGDGASG
;
A
#
# COMPACT_ATOMS: atom_id res chain seq x y z
N MET A 1 15.45 45.21 80.81
CA MET A 1 16.00 43.84 80.82
C MET A 1 14.88 42.87 80.47
N SER A 2 15.14 42.00 79.49
CA SER A 2 14.44 40.75 79.14
C SER A 2 13.04 40.75 78.49
N SER A 3 13.01 39.90 77.45
CA SER A 3 11.90 39.11 76.88
C SER A 3 11.08 39.80 75.79
N SER A 4 11.13 39.37 74.52
CA SER A 4 10.88 38.06 73.88
C SER A 4 9.55 38.15 73.13
N SER A 5 9.57 37.93 71.81
CA SER A 5 8.64 37.03 71.11
C SER A 5 8.95 36.97 69.62
N TYR A 6 9.51 35.84 69.21
CA TYR A 6 9.55 35.37 67.83
C TYR A 6 8.15 34.94 67.38
N LYS A 7 7.77 35.27 66.14
CA LYS A 7 6.82 34.46 65.36
C LYS A 7 7.35 34.34 63.93
N TYR A 8 7.97 33.19 63.66
CA TYR A 8 8.30 32.72 62.32
C TYR A 8 7.01 32.34 61.59
N LEU A 9 6.81 32.91 60.41
CA LEU A 9 5.75 32.57 59.48
C LEU A 9 6.14 31.27 58.75
N TYR A 10 5.54 30.14 59.12
CA TYR A 10 5.66 28.88 58.38
C TYR A 10 4.76 28.94 57.15
N LEU A 11 5.38 29.07 55.97
CA LEU A 11 4.72 28.90 54.67
C LEU A 11 4.81 27.42 54.28
N THR A 12 3.80 26.63 54.61
CA THR A 12 3.66 25.25 54.13
C THR A 12 3.25 25.26 52.67
N PHE A 13 4.21 25.11 51.76
CA PHE A 13 3.97 24.81 50.35
C PHE A 13 3.62 23.32 50.23
N LEU A 14 2.33 23.01 50.12
CA LEU A 14 1.85 21.68 49.78
C LEU A 14 2.16 21.44 48.30
N PHE A 15 3.34 20.89 48.00
CA PHE A 15 3.67 20.37 46.67
C PHE A 15 2.85 19.09 46.44
N LEU A 16 1.60 19.26 46.00
CA LEU A 16 0.84 18.18 45.39
C LEU A 16 1.55 17.85 44.07
N HIS A 17 2.45 16.86 44.10
CA HIS A 17 2.98 16.25 42.88
C HIS A 17 1.82 15.52 42.21
N LEU A 18 1.09 16.24 41.35
CA LEU A 18 0.20 15.66 40.38
C LEU A 18 1.08 14.91 39.37
N THR A 19 1.43 13.67 39.70
CA THR A 19 1.89 12.70 38.72
C THR A 19 0.69 12.40 37.83
N ILE A 20 0.52 13.19 36.77
CA ILE A 20 -0.33 12.79 35.66
C ILE A 20 0.40 11.59 35.05
N LEU A 21 0.00 10.39 35.46
CA LEU A 21 0.19 9.19 34.65
C LEU A 21 -0.55 9.46 33.35
N VAL A 22 0.14 10.01 32.36
CA VAL A 22 -0.29 9.93 30.97
C VAL A 22 -0.13 8.46 30.60
N THR A 23 -1.13 7.66 30.95
CA THR A 23 -1.34 6.38 30.29
C THR A 23 -1.52 6.74 28.82
N GLY A 24 -0.62 6.27 27.96
CA GLY A 24 -0.75 6.43 26.52
C GLY A 24 -2.01 5.71 26.09
N ASP A 25 -3.13 6.43 26.01
CA ASP A 25 -4.32 5.91 25.37
C ASP A 25 -3.96 5.67 23.91
N SER A 26 -4.21 4.44 23.43
CA SER A 26 -4.20 4.13 22.00
C SER A 26 -4.97 5.25 21.28
N PRO A 27 -4.43 5.80 20.17
CA PRO A 27 -5.11 6.87 19.48
C PRO A 27 -6.53 6.43 19.13
N GLN A 28 -7.50 7.27 19.51
CA GLN A 28 -8.90 7.03 19.14
C GLN A 28 -9.01 6.94 17.62
N PRO A 29 -9.77 5.98 17.08
CA PRO A 29 -9.92 5.84 15.63
C PRO A 29 -10.53 7.11 15.05
N TYR A 30 -10.14 7.44 13.82
CA TYR A 30 -10.84 8.46 13.06
C TYR A 30 -12.28 7.98 12.82
N LEU A 31 -13.26 8.87 13.02
CA LEU A 31 -14.66 8.60 12.74
C LEU A 31 -15.00 9.24 11.40
N PRO A 32 -15.10 8.47 10.30
CA PRO A 32 -15.42 9.04 9.00
C PRO A 32 -16.84 9.59 8.99
N LEU A 33 -16.95 10.86 8.60
CA LEU A 33 -18.23 11.56 8.47
C LEU A 33 -19.00 11.06 7.25
N ASP A 34 -18.29 10.77 6.16
CA ASP A 34 -18.82 9.99 5.04
C ASP A 34 -18.28 8.57 5.15
N ASN A 35 -19.18 7.58 5.32
CA ASN A 35 -18.81 6.20 5.48
C ASN A 35 -19.80 5.27 4.78
N ILE A 36 -19.67 5.16 3.47
CA ILE A 36 -20.59 4.42 2.60
C ILE A 36 -19.90 3.14 2.13
N ALA A 37 -20.59 2.01 2.20
CA ALA A 37 -20.24 0.78 1.49
C ALA A 37 -21.50 0.24 0.80
N LEU A 38 -21.46 0.20 -0.52
CA LEU A 38 -22.58 -0.15 -1.39
C LEU A 38 -22.33 -1.53 -2.01
N ASP A 39 -23.28 -2.45 -1.81
CA ASP A 39 -23.29 -3.81 -2.39
C ASP A 39 -24.01 -3.77 -3.74
N CYS A 40 -23.25 -3.79 -4.84
CA CYS A 40 -23.77 -3.55 -6.17
C CYS A 40 -24.52 -4.77 -6.72
N GLY A 41 -25.76 -4.56 -7.16
CA GLY A 41 -26.67 -5.61 -7.60
C GLY A 41 -27.41 -6.31 -6.46
N SER A 42 -27.20 -5.93 -5.19
CA SER A 42 -27.87 -6.53 -4.05
C SER A 42 -29.18 -5.83 -3.70
N SER A 43 -30.16 -6.61 -3.23
CA SER A 43 -31.45 -6.13 -2.70
C SER A 43 -31.55 -6.18 -1.18
N SER A 44 -30.48 -6.60 -0.50
CA SER A 44 -30.46 -6.80 0.95
C SER A 44 -29.19 -6.25 1.57
N GLU A 45 -29.33 -5.56 2.71
CA GLU A 45 -28.18 -5.14 3.51
C GLU A 45 -27.50 -6.34 4.16
N ARG A 46 -26.18 -6.29 4.26
CA ARG A 46 -25.37 -7.39 4.78
C ARG A 46 -24.26 -6.86 5.66
N SER A 47 -23.97 -7.55 6.75
CA SER A 47 -22.78 -7.28 7.56
C SER A 47 -21.76 -8.37 7.30
N VAL A 48 -20.60 -8.00 6.76
CA VAL A 48 -19.53 -8.93 6.40
C VAL A 48 -18.22 -8.38 6.96
N ASN A 49 -17.50 -9.19 7.72
CA ASN A 49 -16.22 -8.80 8.33
C ASN A 49 -16.30 -7.46 9.07
N HIS A 50 -17.34 -7.24 9.88
CA HIS A 50 -17.57 -5.98 10.61
C HIS A 50 -17.79 -4.73 9.72
N ARG A 51 -17.97 -4.91 8.40
CA ARG A 51 -18.38 -3.87 7.46
C ARG A 51 -19.85 -4.05 7.11
N ASN A 52 -20.65 -3.01 7.31
CA ASN A 52 -22.05 -2.99 6.89
C ASN A 52 -22.12 -2.50 5.44
N TRP A 53 -22.62 -3.38 4.58
CA TRP A 53 -22.84 -3.12 3.17
C TRP A 53 -24.33 -2.84 2.92
N THR A 54 -24.62 -1.67 2.37
CA THR A 54 -25.97 -1.25 2.01
C THR A 54 -26.33 -1.77 0.63
N ALA A 55 -27.53 -2.32 0.48
CA ALA A 55 -28.07 -2.72 -0.81
C ALA A 55 -28.13 -1.54 -1.78
N ASP A 56 -27.84 -1.78 -3.05
CA ASP A 56 -27.93 -0.74 -4.07
C ASP A 56 -29.31 -0.62 -4.71
N ILE A 57 -30.10 -1.69 -4.73
CA ILE A 57 -31.49 -1.67 -5.20
C ILE A 57 -32.33 -0.90 -4.18
N ASN A 58 -32.98 0.17 -4.63
CA ASN A 58 -33.74 1.09 -3.78
C ASN A 58 -32.91 1.77 -2.68
N SER A 59 -31.61 1.94 -2.93
CA SER A 59 -30.70 2.55 -1.97
C SER A 59 -31.03 4.02 -1.68
N LYS A 60 -30.80 4.43 -0.44
CA LYS A 60 -30.87 5.84 -0.03
C LYS A 60 -29.49 6.52 -0.01
N VAL A 61 -28.41 5.74 -0.06
CA VAL A 61 -27.03 6.24 0.02
C VAL A 61 -26.40 6.45 -1.36
N ALA A 62 -27.03 5.95 -2.41
CA ALA A 62 -26.59 6.11 -3.79
C ALA A 62 -27.79 6.15 -4.74
N LEU A 63 -27.75 7.06 -5.71
CA LEU A 63 -28.67 7.09 -6.84
C LEU A 63 -27.98 6.46 -8.04
N LEU A 64 -28.64 5.54 -8.70
CA LEU A 64 -28.15 4.93 -9.93
C LEU A 64 -28.95 5.47 -11.12
N ASP A 65 -28.24 6.05 -12.07
CA ASP A 65 -28.81 6.47 -13.35
C ASP A 65 -28.72 5.33 -14.38
N GLN A 66 -29.81 5.11 -15.12
CA GLN A 66 -30.03 4.10 -16.17
C GLN A 66 -30.20 2.63 -15.74
N ASP A 67 -30.78 1.85 -16.67
CA ASP A 67 -30.98 0.41 -16.56
C ASP A 67 -29.65 -0.34 -16.68
N SER A 68 -29.17 -0.83 -15.55
CA SER A 68 -28.11 -1.85 -15.47
C SER A 68 -28.68 -3.12 -14.82
N SER A 69 -28.18 -4.27 -15.25
CA SER A 69 -28.64 -5.56 -14.73
C SER A 69 -27.99 -5.86 -13.39
N SER A 70 -28.80 -6.24 -12.39
CA SER A 70 -28.34 -6.88 -11.15
C SER A 70 -28.16 -8.38 -11.43
N ILE A 71 -26.97 -8.91 -11.14
CA ILE A 71 -26.61 -10.29 -11.46
C ILE A 71 -25.89 -10.94 -10.28
N GLN A 72 -26.28 -12.17 -9.94
CA GLN A 72 -25.57 -13.03 -9.00
C GLN A 72 -24.28 -13.56 -9.66
N SER A 73 -23.17 -13.47 -8.94
CA SER A 73 -21.86 -13.95 -9.37
C SER A 73 -21.58 -15.37 -8.86
N THR A 74 -20.39 -15.89 -9.15
CA THR A 74 -19.92 -17.19 -8.61
C THR A 74 -19.23 -17.09 -7.24
N ALA A 75 -19.14 -15.89 -6.65
CA ALA A 75 -18.62 -15.71 -5.30
C ALA A 75 -19.72 -15.94 -4.26
N ASN A 76 -19.31 -16.23 -3.02
CA ASN A 76 -20.23 -16.62 -1.94
C ASN A 76 -20.25 -15.58 -0.79
N GLN A 77 -19.70 -14.39 -1.01
CA GLN A 77 -19.56 -13.36 0.03
C GLN A 77 -19.65 -11.96 -0.57
N ALA A 78 -20.41 -11.09 0.08
CA ALA A 78 -20.51 -9.68 -0.28
C ALA A 78 -19.17 -8.96 -0.09
N PRO A 79 -18.84 -7.96 -0.94
CA PRO A 79 -19.68 -7.43 -2.03
C PRO A 79 -19.53 -8.22 -3.35
N TYR A 80 -18.80 -9.33 -3.37
CA TYR A 80 -18.39 -9.98 -4.62
C TYR A 80 -19.42 -10.96 -5.17
N ASP A 81 -20.38 -11.43 -4.36
CA ASP A 81 -21.44 -12.38 -4.75
C ASP A 81 -22.52 -11.77 -5.66
N THR A 82 -22.57 -10.44 -5.76
CA THR A 82 -23.43 -9.71 -6.72
C THR A 82 -22.64 -8.72 -7.55
N ALA A 83 -23.19 -8.33 -8.70
CA ALA A 83 -22.67 -7.24 -9.51
C ALA A 83 -23.78 -6.46 -10.20
N ARG A 84 -23.50 -5.19 -10.51
CA ARG A 84 -24.16 -4.47 -11.60
C ARG A 84 -23.39 -4.62 -12.88
N VAL A 85 -24.10 -4.89 -13.97
CA VAL A 85 -23.51 -5.17 -15.28
C VAL A 85 -24.32 -4.45 -16.37
N SER A 86 -23.64 -3.74 -17.29
CA SER A 86 -24.31 -3.07 -18.41
C SER A 86 -23.43 -2.93 -19.66
N ARG A 87 -24.05 -3.05 -20.84
CA ARG A 87 -23.47 -2.69 -22.15
C ARG A 87 -23.63 -1.21 -22.48
N SER A 88 -24.40 -0.49 -21.68
CA SER A 88 -24.56 0.97 -21.76
C SER A 88 -23.81 1.63 -20.62
N GLU A 89 -23.54 2.93 -20.77
CA GLU A 89 -23.02 3.75 -19.68
C GLU A 89 -24.01 3.77 -18.50
N PHE A 90 -23.51 3.75 -17.27
CA PHE A 90 -24.31 3.96 -16.07
C PHE A 90 -23.52 4.73 -15.02
N THR A 91 -24.23 5.44 -14.14
CA THR A 91 -23.60 6.34 -13.15
C THR A 91 -24.19 6.14 -11.77
N TYR A 92 -23.34 5.92 -10.77
CA TYR A 92 -23.72 6.07 -9.37
C TYR A 92 -23.44 7.49 -8.91
N THR A 93 -24.39 8.07 -8.17
CA THR A 93 -24.30 9.41 -7.60
C THR A 93 -24.52 9.32 -6.10
N PHE A 94 -23.50 9.70 -5.33
CA PHE A 94 -23.48 9.62 -3.88
C PHE A 94 -23.63 11.01 -3.27
N PRO A 95 -24.70 11.29 -2.50
CA PRO A 95 -24.80 12.51 -1.73
C PRO A 95 -23.84 12.42 -0.54
N VAL A 96 -22.65 12.99 -0.71
CA VAL A 96 -21.66 13.11 0.38
C VAL A 96 -22.00 14.32 1.26
N THR A 97 -21.67 14.21 2.55
CA THR A 97 -22.00 15.21 3.57
C THR A 97 -20.86 16.18 3.86
N THR A 98 -19.63 15.85 3.45
CA THR A 98 -18.45 16.67 3.75
C THR A 98 -17.59 16.99 2.53
N THR A 99 -16.99 18.17 2.51
CA THR A 99 -15.86 18.48 1.62
C THR A 99 -14.58 17.82 2.13
N GLY A 100 -13.51 17.94 1.34
CA GLY A 100 -12.22 17.36 1.66
C GLY A 100 -12.01 15.98 1.03
N PRO A 101 -10.87 15.35 1.33
CA PRO A 101 -10.41 14.17 0.63
C PRO A 101 -11.20 12.93 1.06
N LYS A 102 -11.46 12.06 0.08
CA LYS A 102 -12.22 10.82 0.25
C LYS A 102 -11.44 9.65 -0.35
N PHE A 103 -11.40 8.53 0.37
CA PHE A 103 -11.13 7.23 -0.25
C PHE A 103 -12.33 6.84 -1.10
N VAL A 104 -12.07 6.39 -2.32
CA VAL A 104 -13.05 5.76 -3.21
C VAL A 104 -12.51 4.38 -3.58
N ARG A 105 -13.18 3.32 -3.11
CA ARG A 105 -12.79 1.94 -3.40
C ARG A 105 -13.78 1.32 -4.35
N LEU A 106 -13.27 0.75 -5.44
CA LEU A 106 -14.05 0.05 -6.45
C LEU A 106 -13.73 -1.44 -6.38
N HIS A 107 -14.71 -2.25 -6.00
CA HIS A 107 -14.59 -3.68 -5.83
C HIS A 107 -14.99 -4.40 -7.11
N PHE A 108 -14.09 -5.22 -7.64
CA PHE A 108 -14.28 -6.00 -8.86
C PHE A 108 -14.07 -7.48 -8.59
N TYR A 109 -15.00 -8.29 -9.08
CA TYR A 109 -14.85 -9.72 -9.23
C TYR A 109 -15.05 -10.09 -10.70
N PRO A 110 -13.98 -10.37 -11.45
CA PRO A 110 -14.05 -10.68 -12.87
C PRO A 110 -14.55 -12.13 -13.08
N ALA A 111 -15.85 -12.36 -12.88
CA ALA A 111 -16.52 -13.64 -13.08
C ALA A 111 -17.23 -13.72 -14.45
N THR A 112 -17.77 -14.90 -14.75
CA THR A 112 -18.74 -15.06 -15.84
C THR A 112 -20.12 -14.64 -15.32
N TYR A 113 -20.68 -13.58 -15.88
CA TYR A 113 -22.03 -13.13 -15.56
C TYR A 113 -23.01 -13.67 -16.62
N PRO A 114 -24.15 -14.27 -16.24
CA PRO A 114 -25.15 -14.74 -17.20
C PRO A 114 -25.48 -13.72 -18.30
N GLY A 115 -25.25 -14.10 -19.56
CA GLY A 115 -25.47 -13.22 -20.71
C GLY A 115 -24.32 -12.26 -21.05
N PHE A 116 -23.19 -12.32 -20.33
CA PHE A 116 -22.01 -11.49 -20.56
C PHE A 116 -20.73 -12.34 -20.61
N ASN A 117 -20.00 -12.25 -21.72
CA ASN A 117 -18.77 -13.01 -21.88
C ASN A 117 -17.62 -12.34 -21.12
N ARG A 118 -17.03 -13.01 -20.13
CA ARG A 118 -15.93 -12.51 -19.29
C ARG A 118 -14.84 -11.73 -20.06
N SER A 119 -14.45 -12.18 -21.26
CA SER A 119 -13.39 -11.52 -22.06
C SER A 119 -13.81 -10.17 -22.68
N LYS A 120 -15.09 -9.83 -22.63
CA LYS A 120 -15.67 -8.58 -23.14
C LYS A 120 -15.81 -7.49 -22.06
N ALA A 121 -15.41 -7.78 -20.82
CA ALA A 121 -15.36 -6.77 -19.76
C ALA A 121 -14.24 -5.76 -20.07
N SER A 122 -14.59 -4.65 -20.71
CA SER A 122 -13.66 -3.61 -21.13
C SER A 122 -14.35 -2.26 -21.02
N PHE A 123 -13.92 -1.41 -20.09
CA PHE A 123 -14.61 -0.17 -19.77
C PHE A 123 -13.71 0.87 -19.13
N SER A 124 -14.20 2.10 -19.06
CA SER A 124 -13.57 3.22 -18.35
C SER A 124 -14.38 3.59 -17.12
N VAL A 125 -13.71 4.14 -16.11
CA VAL A 125 -14.35 4.69 -14.90
C VAL A 125 -13.87 6.12 -14.70
N THR A 126 -14.81 7.05 -14.60
CA THR A 126 -14.55 8.48 -14.45
C THR A 126 -15.33 9.05 -13.28
N THR A 127 -14.75 10.04 -12.60
CA THR A 127 -15.41 10.81 -11.55
C THR A 127 -15.05 12.29 -11.65
N GLY A 128 -16.04 13.14 -11.87
CA GLY A 128 -15.81 14.54 -12.24
C GLY A 128 -14.90 14.64 -13.47
N ARG A 129 -13.77 15.33 -13.33
CA ARG A 129 -12.73 15.45 -14.37
C ARG A 129 -11.72 14.30 -14.39
N TYR A 130 -11.69 13.47 -13.34
CA TYR A 130 -10.67 12.45 -13.18
C TYR A 130 -11.02 11.15 -13.91
N ILE A 131 -10.03 10.58 -14.57
CA ILE A 131 -10.11 9.26 -15.19
C ILE A 131 -9.41 8.28 -14.24
N PHE A 132 -10.20 7.49 -13.50
CA PHE A 132 -9.66 6.45 -12.63
C PHE A 132 -9.14 5.28 -13.45
N LEU A 133 -9.96 4.82 -14.40
CA LEU A 133 -9.71 3.64 -15.23
C LEU A 133 -10.01 3.96 -16.69
N SER A 134 -9.20 3.43 -17.60
CA SER A 134 -9.40 3.55 -19.05
C SER A 134 -9.09 2.22 -19.71
N ASN A 135 -9.99 1.75 -20.59
CA ASN A 135 -9.89 0.46 -21.26
C ASN A 135 -9.53 -0.70 -20.30
N PHE A 136 -10.07 -0.64 -19.09
CA PHE A 136 -9.77 -1.56 -18.01
C PHE A 136 -10.45 -2.90 -18.27
N SER A 137 -9.68 -3.96 -18.16
CA SER A 137 -10.16 -5.34 -18.16
C SER A 137 -9.78 -5.98 -16.84
N GLY A 138 -10.79 -6.19 -15.98
CA GLY A 138 -10.59 -6.82 -14.69
C GLY A 138 -10.12 -8.28 -14.77
N VAL A 139 -10.18 -8.90 -15.96
CA VAL A 139 -9.81 -10.31 -16.17
C VAL A 139 -8.31 -10.56 -15.94
N HIS A 140 -7.47 -9.56 -16.16
CA HIS A 140 -6.02 -9.68 -16.05
C HIS A 140 -5.49 -9.47 -14.63
N TYR A 141 -6.35 -9.06 -13.70
CA TYR A 141 -5.97 -8.83 -12.32
C TYR A 141 -6.36 -10.06 -11.50
N THR A 142 -5.37 -10.68 -10.86
CA THR A 142 -5.55 -11.79 -9.92
C THR A 142 -4.84 -11.47 -8.63
N GLU A 143 -5.48 -11.67 -7.47
CA GLU A 143 -4.78 -11.56 -6.19
C GLU A 143 -3.78 -12.71 -6.01
N PRO A 144 -2.61 -12.49 -5.37
CA PRO A 144 -1.56 -13.49 -5.16
C PRO A 144 -2.01 -14.77 -4.42
N HIS A 145 -3.14 -14.74 -3.72
CA HIS A 145 -3.64 -15.85 -2.89
C HIS A 145 -4.91 -16.51 -3.43
N GLY A 146 -5.24 -16.32 -4.71
CA GLY A 146 -6.44 -16.93 -5.31
C GLY A 146 -7.77 -16.34 -4.81
N ALA A 147 -7.72 -15.15 -4.20
CA ALA A 147 -8.90 -14.45 -3.71
C ALA A 147 -9.79 -14.00 -4.88
N ARG A 148 -11.07 -14.35 -4.75
CA ARG A 148 -12.13 -14.24 -5.76
C ARG A 148 -12.74 -12.83 -5.80
N GLY A 149 -11.91 -11.80 -5.89
CA GLY A 149 -12.29 -10.39 -5.92
C GLY A 149 -11.17 -9.50 -5.41
N TYR A 150 -11.08 -8.27 -5.90
CA TYR A 150 -10.09 -7.28 -5.46
C TYR A 150 -10.70 -5.87 -5.44
N ALA A 151 -10.01 -4.92 -4.82
CA ALA A 151 -10.41 -3.52 -4.80
C ALA A 151 -9.33 -2.64 -5.42
N ARG A 152 -9.73 -1.62 -6.18
CA ARG A 152 -8.85 -0.49 -6.54
C ARG A 152 -9.25 0.71 -5.69
N GLU A 153 -8.27 1.31 -5.03
CA GLU A 153 -8.47 2.40 -4.07
C GLU A 153 -7.90 3.71 -4.65
N PHE A 154 -8.73 4.73 -4.65
CA PHE A 154 -8.41 6.06 -5.16
C PHE A 154 -8.63 7.11 -4.08
N ILE A 155 -7.96 8.25 -4.22
CA ILE A 155 -8.17 9.44 -3.41
C ILE A 155 -8.48 10.60 -4.33
N LEU A 156 -9.54 11.34 -4.01
CA LEU A 156 -9.82 12.64 -4.62
C LEU A 156 -10.34 13.60 -3.56
N ASN A 157 -10.18 14.90 -3.83
CA ASN A 157 -10.73 15.96 -3.02
C ASN A 157 -12.13 16.37 -3.51
N VAL A 158 -13.11 16.39 -2.61
CA VAL A 158 -14.44 16.95 -2.87
C VAL A 158 -14.46 18.40 -2.42
N GLU A 159 -14.59 19.34 -3.37
CA GLU A 159 -14.42 20.77 -3.09
C GLU A 159 -15.70 21.52 -2.72
N ASP A 160 -16.88 20.94 -2.97
CA ASP A 160 -18.16 21.63 -2.82
C ASP A 160 -19.15 20.82 -1.99
N GLU A 161 -19.64 21.43 -0.90
CA GLU A 161 -20.60 20.86 0.04
C GLU A 161 -21.99 20.60 -0.58
N ARG A 162 -22.27 21.17 -1.77
CA ARG A 162 -23.51 20.94 -2.53
C ARG A 162 -23.39 19.83 -3.58
N LYS A 163 -22.24 19.15 -3.69
CA LYS A 163 -21.97 18.24 -4.80
C LYS A 163 -22.00 16.78 -4.40
N ASN A 164 -22.78 16.04 -5.17
CA ASN A 164 -22.73 14.59 -5.18
C ASN A 164 -21.40 14.11 -5.79
N LEU A 165 -20.87 13.00 -5.30
CA LEU A 165 -19.79 12.29 -5.97
C LEU A 165 -20.39 11.35 -7.01
N SER A 166 -20.14 11.61 -8.30
CA SER A 166 -20.66 10.78 -9.39
C SER A 166 -19.56 9.90 -9.97
N ILE A 167 -19.76 8.59 -9.95
CA ILE A 167 -18.86 7.56 -10.49
C ILE A 167 -19.53 6.93 -11.70
N LYS A 168 -18.95 7.16 -12.86
CA LYS A 168 -19.51 6.79 -14.16
C LYS A 168 -18.70 5.65 -14.78
N PHE A 169 -19.42 4.64 -15.25
CA PHE A 169 -18.89 3.43 -15.87
C PHE A 169 -19.28 3.42 -17.34
N THR A 170 -18.29 3.45 -18.24
CA THR A 170 -18.50 3.57 -19.68
C THR A 170 -17.88 2.38 -20.42
N PRO A 171 -18.67 1.43 -20.95
CA PRO A 171 -18.16 0.34 -21.79
C PRO A 171 -17.35 0.86 -22.99
N SER A 172 -16.29 0.11 -23.35
CA SER A 172 -15.37 0.51 -24.41
C SER A 172 -16.05 0.45 -25.79
N PRO A 173 -16.04 1.54 -26.58
CA PRO A 173 -16.59 1.52 -27.93
C PRO A 173 -15.74 0.72 -28.92
N HIS A 174 -14.51 0.34 -28.53
CA HIS A 174 -13.55 -0.35 -29.38
C HIS A 174 -13.66 -1.89 -29.30
N VAL A 175 -14.46 -2.40 -28.37
CA VAL A 175 -14.66 -3.84 -28.19
C VAL A 175 -16.14 -4.16 -28.45
N ALA A 176 -16.41 -4.96 -29.48
CA ALA A 176 -17.78 -5.41 -29.76
C ALA A 176 -18.34 -6.20 -28.57
N ASP A 177 -19.56 -5.84 -28.16
CA ASP A 177 -20.26 -6.32 -26.96
C ASP A 177 -19.54 -6.03 -25.63
N ALA A 178 -18.72 -4.96 -25.60
CA ALA A 178 -18.12 -4.47 -24.37
C ALA A 178 -19.19 -4.22 -23.31
N TYR A 179 -18.83 -4.51 -22.06
CA TYR A 179 -19.65 -4.16 -20.92
C TYR A 179 -18.80 -3.70 -19.75
N ALA A 180 -19.42 -2.94 -18.87
CA ALA A 180 -18.89 -2.52 -17.60
C ALA A 180 -19.57 -3.30 -16.47
N PHE A 181 -18.83 -3.53 -15.38
CA PHE A 181 -19.38 -4.13 -14.19
C PHE A 181 -18.73 -3.58 -12.92
N ILE A 182 -19.45 -3.68 -11.81
CA ILE A 182 -18.97 -3.31 -10.47
C ILE A 182 -19.68 -4.18 -9.43
N ASN A 183 -18.93 -4.65 -8.42
CA ASN A 183 -19.43 -5.51 -7.36
C ASN A 183 -19.71 -4.74 -6.06
N GLY A 184 -18.87 -3.75 -5.76
CA GLY A 184 -19.09 -2.88 -4.61
C GLY A 184 -18.37 -1.56 -4.73
N ILE A 185 -18.88 -0.54 -4.03
CA ILE A 185 -18.29 0.79 -3.98
C ILE A 185 -18.21 1.24 -2.53
N GLU A 186 -17.04 1.70 -2.08
CA GLU A 186 -16.90 2.35 -0.78
C GLU A 186 -16.45 3.80 -0.94
N ILE A 187 -17.02 4.68 -0.10
CA ILE A 187 -16.62 6.08 0.04
C ILE A 187 -16.38 6.33 1.52
N VAL A 188 -15.15 6.68 1.88
CA VAL A 188 -14.74 6.91 3.27
C VAL A 188 -14.04 8.26 3.36
N SER A 189 -14.54 9.18 4.18
CA SER A 189 -13.85 10.44 4.45
C SER A 189 -12.57 10.21 5.25
N MET A 190 -11.64 11.14 5.17
CA MET A 190 -10.39 11.07 5.92
C MET A 190 -9.92 12.48 6.34
N PRO A 191 -8.95 12.58 7.26
CA PRO A 191 -8.35 13.86 7.62
C PRO A 191 -7.79 14.61 6.40
N THR A 192 -8.00 15.93 6.35
CA THR A 192 -7.63 16.78 5.20
C THR A 192 -6.14 16.75 4.88
N ASP A 193 -5.31 16.69 5.90
CA ASP A 193 -3.86 16.81 5.80
C ASP A 193 -3.15 15.46 5.92
N LEU A 194 -3.87 14.35 5.71
CA LEU A 194 -3.30 13.00 5.80
C LEU A 194 -2.31 12.72 4.66
N TYR A 195 -2.65 13.11 3.44
CA TYR A 195 -1.83 12.85 2.25
C TYR A 195 -1.48 14.12 1.47
N TYR A 196 -2.30 15.17 1.54
CA TYR A 196 -2.05 16.43 0.84
C TYR A 196 -1.15 17.35 1.67
N THR A 197 -0.29 18.12 0.99
CA THR A 197 0.63 19.03 1.66
C THR A 197 -0.15 20.20 2.29
N ALA A 198 0.03 20.40 3.59
CA ALA A 198 -0.51 21.55 4.31
C ALA A 198 0.21 22.85 3.87
N GLY A 199 -0.42 24.00 4.06
CA GLY A 199 0.08 25.27 3.50
C GLY A 199 1.44 25.74 4.04
N ASP A 200 1.85 25.26 5.22
CA ASP A 200 3.11 25.56 5.90
C ASP A 200 4.17 24.44 5.77
N ASP A 201 3.84 23.32 5.11
CA ASP A 201 4.73 22.20 4.87
C ASP A 201 5.49 22.39 3.54
N LYS A 202 6.77 21.97 3.52
CA LYS A 202 7.60 21.96 2.31
C LYS A 202 7.08 20.98 1.27
N GLY A 203 6.37 19.93 1.70
CA GLY A 203 5.80 18.90 0.83
C GLY A 203 6.74 17.71 0.62
N LEU A 204 6.62 17.09 -0.56
CA LEU A 204 7.30 15.85 -0.90
C LEU A 204 8.77 16.12 -1.27
N TYR A 205 9.71 15.32 -0.76
CA TYR A 205 11.11 15.41 -1.21
C TYR A 205 11.24 14.82 -2.62
N ASP A 206 11.76 15.60 -3.57
CA ASP A 206 11.95 15.13 -4.94
C ASP A 206 13.21 14.25 -5.05
N VAL A 207 13.01 12.93 -5.18
CA VAL A 207 14.10 11.95 -5.25
C VAL A 207 15.03 12.27 -6.42
N GLY A 208 16.35 12.29 -6.14
CA GLY A 208 17.38 12.62 -7.12
C GLY A 208 17.55 14.13 -7.39
N LYS A 209 16.80 15.00 -6.71
CA LYS A 209 16.92 16.46 -6.81
C LYS A 209 17.24 17.08 -5.46
N ASP A 210 18.53 17.31 -5.25
CA ASP A 210 19.06 17.66 -3.93
C ASP A 210 18.42 18.94 -3.37
N GLY A 211 17.82 18.82 -2.18
CA GLY A 211 17.16 19.92 -1.46
C GLY A 211 15.85 20.43 -2.07
N GLN A 212 15.30 19.77 -3.10
CA GLN A 212 14.05 20.18 -3.74
C GLN A 212 12.83 19.50 -3.10
N TYR A 213 11.80 20.30 -2.84
CA TYR A 213 10.52 19.84 -2.34
C TYR A 213 9.39 20.33 -3.23
N SER A 214 8.38 19.48 -3.43
CA SER A 214 7.21 19.77 -4.25
C SER A 214 5.93 19.50 -3.45
N PRO A 215 5.01 20.48 -3.29
CA PRO A 215 3.77 20.28 -2.57
C PRO A 215 2.81 19.38 -3.36
N LEU A 216 2.17 18.43 -2.67
CA LEU A 216 1.08 17.64 -3.21
C LEU A 216 -0.24 18.40 -3.09
N GLN A 217 -0.72 18.89 -4.24
CA GLN A 217 -1.90 19.72 -4.37
C GLN A 217 -3.20 18.90 -4.22
N LYS A 218 -4.24 19.49 -3.61
CA LYS A 218 -5.55 18.85 -3.36
C LYS A 218 -6.30 18.50 -4.65
N GLU A 219 -5.94 19.17 -5.73
CA GLU A 219 -6.43 18.96 -7.10
C GLU A 219 -5.80 17.73 -7.75
N THR A 220 -4.85 17.06 -7.11
CA THR A 220 -4.23 15.84 -7.62
C THR A 220 -4.99 14.63 -7.09
N ALA A 221 -5.57 13.82 -7.99
CA ALA A 221 -6.14 12.53 -7.61
C ALA A 221 -5.02 11.51 -7.46
N LEU A 222 -5.21 10.56 -6.53
CA LEU A 222 -4.23 9.52 -6.22
C LEU A 222 -4.83 8.14 -6.47
N GLU A 223 -4.03 7.19 -6.92
CA GLU A 223 -4.35 5.77 -6.83
C GLU A 223 -3.40 5.11 -5.84
N ILE A 224 -3.94 4.34 -4.91
CA ILE A 224 -3.14 3.55 -3.97
C ILE A 224 -2.68 2.29 -4.69
N MET A 225 -1.38 2.23 -4.95
CA MET A 225 -0.77 1.07 -5.62
C MET A 225 -0.41 0.00 -4.61
N TYR A 226 0.20 0.40 -3.50
CA TYR A 226 0.67 -0.50 -2.45
C TYR A 226 0.53 0.14 -1.09
N ARG A 227 0.21 -0.70 -0.10
CA ARG A 227 0.21 -0.37 1.32
C ARG A 227 0.73 -1.60 2.05
N VAL A 228 1.88 -1.49 2.71
CA VAL A 228 2.67 -2.64 3.17
C VAL A 228 3.03 -2.46 4.65
N ASN A 229 2.71 -3.48 5.44
CA ASN A 229 3.15 -3.64 6.82
C ASN A 229 4.50 -4.39 6.83
N VAL A 230 5.60 -3.68 7.06
CA VAL A 230 6.95 -4.25 6.88
C VAL A 230 7.34 -5.10 8.08
N GLY A 231 7.63 -6.38 7.81
CA GLY A 231 7.91 -7.38 8.83
C GLY A 231 6.66 -7.90 9.55
N GLY A 232 5.54 -7.18 9.50
CA GLY A 232 4.28 -7.60 10.09
C GLY A 232 3.42 -8.48 9.18
N ARG A 233 2.34 -9.02 9.75
CA ARG A 233 1.28 -9.72 9.02
C ARG A 233 0.38 -8.73 8.26
N GLU A 234 -0.44 -9.27 7.37
CA GLU A 234 -1.52 -8.51 6.75
C GLU A 234 -2.44 -7.89 7.82
N ILE A 235 -2.76 -6.60 7.66
CA ILE A 235 -3.78 -5.88 8.42
C ILE A 235 -4.99 -5.74 7.51
N THR A 236 -6.06 -6.46 7.83
CA THR A 236 -7.29 -6.43 7.05
C THR A 236 -8.07 -5.12 7.30
N PRO A 237 -8.94 -4.66 6.38
CA PRO A 237 -9.72 -3.44 6.58
C PRO A 237 -10.43 -3.32 7.94
N PRO A 238 -11.02 -4.38 8.52
CA PRO A 238 -11.64 -4.32 9.85
C PRO A 238 -10.63 -4.19 11.01
N GLU A 239 -9.38 -4.57 10.77
CA GLU A 239 -8.27 -4.47 11.74
C GLU A 239 -7.52 -3.14 11.63
N ASP A 240 -7.86 -2.27 10.66
CA ASP A 240 -7.29 -0.93 10.57
C ASP A 240 -7.77 -0.08 11.75
N SER A 241 -6.95 -0.04 12.80
CA SER A 241 -7.20 0.70 14.05
C SER A 241 -7.38 2.20 13.85
N THR A 242 -7.07 2.74 12.66
CA THR A 242 -7.34 4.15 12.34
C THR A 242 -8.79 4.44 11.94
N GLY A 243 -9.64 3.42 11.74
CA GLY A 243 -11.06 3.59 11.41
C GLY A 243 -11.35 3.92 9.94
N MET A 244 -10.35 3.87 9.06
CA MET A 244 -10.48 4.20 7.64
C MET A 244 -10.58 2.98 6.72
N PHE A 245 -10.58 1.76 7.27
CA PHE A 245 -10.74 0.50 6.53
C PHE A 245 -9.65 0.26 5.47
N ARG A 246 -8.41 0.63 5.76
CA ARG A 246 -7.26 0.42 4.87
C ARG A 246 -6.70 -0.98 5.03
N ARG A 247 -6.41 -1.65 3.91
CA ARG A 247 -5.72 -2.94 3.89
C ARG A 247 -4.20 -2.72 3.81
N TRP A 248 -3.43 -3.34 4.71
CA TRP A 248 -1.97 -3.36 4.66
C TRP A 248 -1.47 -4.77 4.36
N LEU A 249 -0.73 -4.94 3.26
CA LEU A 249 -0.19 -6.20 2.79
C LEU A 249 1.10 -6.58 3.53
N GLU A 250 1.43 -7.86 3.55
CA GLU A 250 2.75 -8.31 4.01
C GLU A 250 3.85 -7.89 3.01
N ASP A 251 5.06 -7.66 3.51
CA ASP A 251 6.18 -7.19 2.68
C ASP A 251 6.91 -8.29 1.91
N THR A 252 6.73 -9.54 2.32
CA THR A 252 7.46 -10.73 1.83
C THR A 252 7.36 -10.92 0.31
N ASN A 253 6.21 -10.60 -0.29
CA ASN A 253 5.99 -10.71 -1.73
C ASN A 253 6.77 -9.68 -2.56
N TYR A 254 7.25 -8.61 -1.94
CA TYR A 254 7.95 -7.50 -2.60
C TYR A 254 9.45 -7.48 -2.30
N LEU A 255 9.88 -8.23 -1.30
CA LEU A 255 11.26 -8.24 -0.82
C LEU A 255 12.16 -9.06 -1.78
N THR A 256 13.11 -8.40 -2.44
CA THR A 256 13.99 -9.02 -3.46
C THR A 256 15.38 -9.34 -2.95
N ASP A 257 15.94 -8.54 -2.05
CA ASP A 257 17.18 -8.85 -1.33
C ASP A 257 17.01 -8.61 0.16
N ALA A 258 16.92 -9.72 0.89
CA ALA A 258 16.50 -9.78 2.29
C ALA A 258 17.58 -10.29 3.23
N ARG A 259 18.80 -10.55 2.76
CA ARG A 259 19.86 -11.23 3.56
C ARG A 259 20.03 -10.53 4.91
N PRO A 260 20.67 -11.17 5.91
CA PRO A 260 19.98 -12.04 6.88
C PRO A 260 18.78 -11.42 7.64
N SER A 261 18.07 -10.43 7.06
CA SER A 261 17.15 -9.49 7.68
C SER A 261 16.29 -10.11 8.77
N VAL A 262 16.10 -9.33 9.83
CA VAL A 262 15.43 -9.78 11.03
C VAL A 262 14.13 -9.03 11.18
N PHE A 263 13.05 -9.78 11.40
CA PHE A 263 11.80 -9.23 11.86
C PHE A 263 11.92 -8.84 13.33
N GLN A 264 11.52 -7.60 13.64
CA GLN A 264 11.47 -7.08 15.00
C GLN A 264 10.03 -6.75 15.36
N PHE A 265 9.63 -7.13 16.57
CA PHE A 265 8.31 -6.80 17.11
C PHE A 265 8.41 -6.41 18.57
N ASN A 266 7.73 -5.32 18.94
CA ASN A 266 7.61 -4.90 20.31
C ASN A 266 6.15 -4.56 20.66
N GLY A 267 5.44 -5.54 21.22
CA GLY A 267 4.07 -5.36 21.71
C GLY A 267 3.96 -4.62 23.05
N THR A 268 5.09 -4.33 23.72
CA THR A 268 5.10 -3.73 25.07
C THR A 268 5.38 -2.23 25.06
N ILE A 269 5.92 -1.70 23.96
CA ILE A 269 6.22 -0.27 23.86
C ILE A 269 4.92 0.55 23.90
N GLN A 270 4.97 1.65 24.64
CA GLN A 270 3.94 2.68 24.63
C GLN A 270 4.27 3.66 23.51
N LEU A 271 3.42 3.70 22.48
CA LEU A 271 3.62 4.60 21.35
C LEU A 271 3.15 6.01 21.71
N GLN A 272 3.94 7.00 21.29
CA GLN A 272 3.67 8.42 21.50
C GLN A 272 3.40 9.08 20.15
N TYR A 273 2.13 9.37 19.88
CA TYR A 273 1.71 9.94 18.61
C TYR A 273 1.72 11.47 18.63
N HIS A 274 2.20 12.04 17.54
CA HIS A 274 1.98 13.44 17.22
C HIS A 274 0.64 13.62 16.49
N LYS A 275 0.21 14.88 16.32
CA LYS A 275 -1.09 15.20 15.72
C LYS A 275 -1.18 14.72 14.27
N ASP A 276 -0.10 14.88 13.53
CA ASP A 276 0.12 14.51 12.13
C ASP A 276 0.29 13.00 11.93
N THR A 277 0.85 12.28 12.90
CA THR A 277 1.12 10.84 12.76
C THR A 277 0.01 9.94 13.29
N ARG A 278 -0.94 10.50 14.07
CA ARG A 278 -2.05 9.78 14.70
C ARG A 278 -2.86 8.88 13.76
N TYR A 279 -3.15 9.36 12.55
CA TYR A 279 -3.98 8.65 11.58
C TYR A 279 -3.15 8.12 10.39
N ALA A 280 -1.83 8.33 10.40
CA ALA A 280 -0.95 7.98 9.30
C ALA A 280 -1.01 6.48 8.99
N ALA A 281 -0.95 5.63 10.02
CA ALA A 281 -1.04 4.19 9.92
C ALA A 281 -1.57 3.57 11.23
N PRO A 282 -2.11 2.35 11.19
CA PRO A 282 -2.53 1.61 12.38
C PRO A 282 -1.35 1.37 13.34
N GLU A 283 -1.64 1.27 14.62
CA GLU A 283 -0.64 1.01 15.66
C GLU A 283 0.16 -0.26 15.40
N GLU A 284 -0.51 -1.31 14.93
CA GLU A 284 0.05 -2.61 14.60
C GLU A 284 1.24 -2.50 13.64
N LEU A 285 1.21 -1.54 12.71
CA LEU A 285 2.29 -1.29 11.77
C LEU A 285 3.54 -0.75 12.45
N TYR A 286 3.40 0.15 13.42
CA TYR A 286 4.53 0.76 14.12
C TYR A 286 5.12 -0.14 15.21
N ARG A 287 4.45 -1.25 15.54
CA ARG A 287 4.96 -2.28 16.46
C ARG A 287 5.85 -3.32 15.78
N THR A 288 5.82 -3.37 14.46
CA THR A 288 6.61 -4.28 13.64
C THR A 288 7.62 -3.53 12.79
N ALA A 289 8.74 -4.18 12.49
CA ALA A 289 9.70 -3.68 11.52
C ALA A 289 10.53 -4.82 10.94
N ARG A 290 11.20 -4.53 9.83
CA ARG A 290 12.31 -5.34 9.34
C ARG A 290 13.60 -4.56 9.50
N THR A 291 14.62 -5.22 10.06
CA THR A 291 15.99 -4.70 10.13
C THR A 291 16.97 -5.59 9.37
N MET A 292 18.19 -5.12 9.11
CA MET A 292 19.23 -5.90 8.45
C MET A 292 19.84 -6.96 9.40
N GLY A 293 19.84 -6.67 10.70
CA GLY A 293 20.20 -7.61 11.76
C GLY A 293 21.50 -7.24 12.48
N PRO A 294 21.99 -8.08 13.41
CA PRO A 294 23.06 -7.68 14.33
C PRO A 294 24.47 -7.71 13.72
N ASP A 295 24.68 -8.38 12.57
CA ASP A 295 26.01 -8.50 11.96
C ASP A 295 26.29 -7.35 10.98
N GLY A 296 26.84 -6.26 11.52
CA GLY A 296 27.22 -5.08 10.73
C GLY A 296 28.18 -5.38 9.57
N THR A 297 29.04 -6.42 9.69
CA THR A 297 29.99 -6.78 8.62
C THR A 297 29.31 -7.46 7.44
N VAL A 298 28.14 -8.05 7.67
CA VAL A 298 27.27 -8.60 6.62
C VAL A 298 26.39 -7.49 6.05
N ASN A 299 25.82 -6.64 6.91
CA ASN A 299 24.92 -5.55 6.52
C ASN A 299 25.57 -4.56 5.55
N GLU A 300 26.87 -4.28 5.69
CA GLU A 300 27.65 -3.44 4.77
C GLU A 300 27.81 -4.01 3.34
N LYS A 301 27.43 -5.27 3.10
CA LYS A 301 27.71 -5.96 1.82
C LYS A 301 26.50 -6.06 0.89
N TYR A 302 25.33 -5.57 1.29
CA TYR A 302 24.12 -5.63 0.48
C TYR A 302 23.15 -4.50 0.84
N ASN A 303 22.12 -4.32 0.02
CA ASN A 303 21.01 -3.43 0.33
C ASN A 303 19.78 -4.27 0.63
N MET A 304 19.10 -4.00 1.74
CA MET A 304 17.79 -4.58 1.99
C MET A 304 16.78 -3.92 1.05
N THR A 305 16.23 -4.68 0.11
CA THR A 305 15.54 -4.12 -1.07
C THR A 305 14.15 -4.72 -1.27
N TRP A 306 13.17 -3.85 -1.51
CA TRP A 306 11.84 -4.19 -2.00
C TRP A 306 11.64 -3.66 -3.43
N GLU A 307 10.92 -4.39 -4.27
CA GLU A 307 10.55 -3.98 -5.62
C GLU A 307 9.04 -4.06 -5.85
N PHE A 308 8.49 -2.99 -6.40
CA PHE A 308 7.07 -2.82 -6.65
C PHE A 308 6.80 -2.57 -8.13
N PRO A 309 6.11 -3.49 -8.84
CA PRO A 309 5.69 -3.24 -10.21
C PRO A 309 4.72 -2.06 -10.29
N VAL A 310 5.07 -1.01 -11.04
CA VAL A 310 4.27 0.20 -11.21
C VAL A 310 4.23 0.63 -12.67
N HIS A 311 3.21 1.41 -13.06
CA HIS A 311 3.12 1.92 -14.43
C HIS A 311 4.20 2.96 -14.72
N SER A 312 4.81 2.84 -15.88
CA SER A 312 5.74 3.84 -16.42
C SER A 312 5.05 5.18 -16.67
N THR A 313 5.84 6.24 -16.73
CA THR A 313 5.50 7.63 -17.08
C THR A 313 4.63 8.41 -16.09
N PHE A 314 4.43 7.85 -14.90
CA PHE A 314 3.76 8.49 -13.77
C PHE A 314 4.76 8.96 -12.72
N THR A 315 4.33 9.95 -11.94
CA THR A 315 4.97 10.32 -10.68
C THR A 315 4.29 9.54 -9.56
N TYR A 316 5.10 9.06 -8.62
CA TYR A 316 4.65 8.34 -7.44
C TYR A 316 5.05 9.08 -6.18
N VAL A 317 4.18 9.03 -5.17
CA VAL A 317 4.55 9.31 -3.80
C VAL A 317 4.91 8.00 -3.13
N VAL A 318 6.05 7.96 -2.46
CA VAL A 318 6.48 6.87 -1.60
C VAL A 318 6.51 7.41 -0.18
N ARG A 319 5.60 6.92 0.66
CA ARG A 319 5.59 7.22 2.09
C ARG A 319 6.25 6.08 2.85
N LEU A 320 7.31 6.37 3.57
CA LEU A 320 8.02 5.42 4.43
C LEU A 320 7.66 5.68 5.88
N HIS A 321 7.15 4.66 6.57
CA HIS A 321 6.78 4.72 7.98
C HIS A 321 7.90 4.20 8.86
N PHE A 322 8.20 4.93 9.93
CA PHE A 322 9.24 4.58 10.89
C PHE A 322 8.75 4.73 12.33
N CYS A 323 9.19 3.83 13.20
CA CYS A 323 9.11 3.96 14.64
C CYS A 323 10.22 3.12 15.27
N SER A 324 11.22 3.77 15.87
CA SER A 324 12.30 3.05 16.57
C SER A 324 11.78 2.57 17.93
N PHE A 325 11.80 1.26 18.15
CA PHE A 325 11.43 0.63 19.41
C PHE A 325 12.52 -0.31 19.95
N ILE A 326 13.72 -0.24 19.35
CA ILE A 326 14.89 -1.03 19.73
C ILE A 326 15.61 -0.28 20.87
N PRO A 327 15.63 -0.79 22.11
CA PRO A 327 16.04 -0.02 23.28
C PRO A 327 17.47 0.52 23.27
N ILE A 328 18.37 -0.12 22.51
CA ILE A 328 19.78 0.28 22.40
C ILE A 328 20.00 1.40 21.38
N PHE A 329 19.03 1.67 20.50
CA PHE A 329 19.14 2.74 19.51
C PHE A 329 18.88 4.10 20.18
N GLN A 330 19.78 5.03 19.92
CA GLN A 330 19.73 6.41 20.37
C GLN A 330 19.85 7.35 19.18
N LYS A 331 19.79 8.65 19.42
CA LYS A 331 20.10 9.64 18.39
C LYS A 331 21.52 9.37 17.84
N GLY A 332 21.64 9.22 16.53
CA GLY A 332 22.85 8.80 15.83
C GLY A 332 22.87 7.30 15.47
N ASP A 333 21.86 6.52 15.86
CA ASP A 333 21.85 5.06 15.74
C ASP A 333 20.50 4.47 15.28
N PRO A 334 20.52 3.54 14.30
CA PRO A 334 21.49 3.48 13.21
C PRO A 334 21.29 4.66 12.27
N ILE A 335 22.38 5.10 11.64
CA ILE A 335 22.30 6.01 10.48
C ILE A 335 22.39 5.19 9.21
N PHE A 336 21.39 5.31 8.34
CA PHE A 336 21.33 4.55 7.09
C PHE A 336 20.94 5.43 5.91
N GLN A 337 21.14 4.88 4.72
CA GLN A 337 20.84 5.47 3.43
C GLN A 337 19.55 4.86 2.89
N ILE A 338 18.75 5.69 2.24
CA ILE A 338 17.50 5.29 1.57
C ILE A 338 17.65 5.58 0.10
N TYR A 339 17.41 4.57 -0.73
CA TYR A 339 17.34 4.69 -2.17
C TYR A 339 15.94 4.38 -2.67
N ILE A 340 15.41 5.22 -3.55
CA ILE A 340 14.12 5.01 -4.22
C ILE A 340 14.36 5.07 -5.73
N ALA A 341 13.90 4.05 -6.46
CA ALA A 341 14.18 3.86 -7.88
C ALA A 341 15.68 3.98 -8.22
N ASN A 342 16.53 3.38 -7.39
CA ASN A 342 18.00 3.40 -7.46
C ASN A 342 18.64 4.81 -7.37
N GLN A 343 17.88 5.80 -6.92
CA GLN A 343 18.36 7.16 -6.67
C GLN A 343 18.38 7.42 -5.16
N THR A 344 19.34 8.20 -4.69
CA THR A 344 19.43 8.59 -3.29
C THR A 344 18.22 9.44 -2.90
N ALA A 345 17.48 8.98 -1.89
CA ALA A 345 16.39 9.70 -1.25
C ALA A 345 16.84 10.29 0.10
N GLU A 346 17.64 9.54 0.87
CA GLU A 346 18.26 10.03 2.10
C GLU A 346 19.68 9.48 2.25
N LEU A 347 20.61 10.34 2.69
CA LEU A 347 21.99 9.95 3.00
C LEU A 347 22.21 9.63 4.48
N TYR A 348 21.40 10.24 5.35
CA TYR A 348 21.58 10.20 6.80
C TYR A 348 20.24 10.05 7.50
N ALA A 349 19.55 8.95 7.22
CA ALA A 349 18.31 8.60 7.91
C ALA A 349 18.61 8.21 9.37
N ASP A 350 18.04 8.96 10.31
CA ASP A 350 18.13 8.73 11.75
C ASP A 350 16.72 8.83 12.34
N ILE A 351 16.13 7.67 12.62
CA ILE A 351 14.73 7.57 13.07
C ILE A 351 14.56 8.22 14.43
N VAL A 352 15.47 7.98 15.37
CA VAL A 352 15.38 8.50 16.74
C VAL A 352 15.53 10.02 16.74
N TYR A 353 16.41 10.56 15.88
CA TYR A 353 16.52 12.01 15.70
C TYR A 353 15.27 12.63 15.08
N TRP A 354 14.75 12.06 13.98
CA TRP A 354 13.56 12.58 13.32
C TRP A 354 12.33 12.55 14.22
N ALA A 355 12.18 11.48 15.00
CA ALA A 355 11.04 11.29 15.89
C ALA A 355 11.22 11.94 17.27
N ALA A 356 12.40 12.54 17.54
CA ALA A 356 12.76 13.09 18.85
C ALA A 356 12.64 12.08 20.02
N GLY A 357 12.76 10.78 19.74
CA GLY A 357 12.66 9.73 20.76
C GLY A 357 12.34 8.34 20.20
N ASN A 358 12.46 7.32 21.06
CA ASN A 358 11.99 5.97 20.80
C ASN A 358 10.48 5.85 21.08
N GLY A 359 9.79 4.98 20.35
CA GLY A 359 8.35 4.77 20.47
C GLY A 359 7.51 5.90 19.90
N VAL A 360 8.09 6.77 19.08
CA VAL A 360 7.38 7.88 18.43
C VAL A 360 7.23 7.54 16.95
N PRO A 361 6.00 7.25 16.47
CA PRO A 361 5.74 7.01 15.05
C PRO A 361 5.92 8.27 14.21
N ILE A 362 6.61 8.14 13.08
CA ILE A 362 6.80 9.16 12.05
C ILE A 362 6.64 8.57 10.64
N TYR A 363 6.55 9.43 9.65
CA TYR A 363 6.67 9.05 8.24
C TYR A 363 7.47 10.09 7.46
N LYS A 364 7.96 9.71 6.28
CA LYS A 364 8.63 10.57 5.31
C LYS A 364 8.07 10.34 3.92
N ASP A 365 7.77 11.43 3.21
CA ASP A 365 7.16 11.38 1.88
C ASP A 365 8.14 11.82 0.80
N TYR A 366 8.25 10.99 -0.23
CA TYR A 366 9.17 11.17 -1.35
C TYR A 366 8.40 11.16 -2.68
N ALA A 367 8.71 12.08 -3.59
CA ALA A 367 8.21 12.07 -4.95
C ALA A 367 9.24 11.45 -5.90
N VAL A 368 8.84 10.48 -6.70
CA VAL A 368 9.70 9.83 -7.70
C VAL A 368 8.99 9.69 -9.03
N VAL A 369 9.68 10.03 -10.12
CA VAL A 369 9.15 9.89 -11.48
C VAL A 369 9.69 8.60 -12.11
N MET A 370 8.78 7.72 -12.54
CA MET A 370 9.14 6.50 -13.27
C MET A 370 9.18 6.81 -14.77
N HIS A 371 10.31 7.31 -15.28
CA HIS A 371 10.45 7.65 -16.70
C HIS A 371 10.29 6.43 -17.62
N ALA A 372 9.78 6.62 -18.84
CA ALA A 372 9.69 5.53 -19.82
C ALA A 372 11.06 4.91 -20.11
N ARG A 373 11.15 3.57 -20.07
CA ARG A 373 12.31 2.81 -20.53
C ARG A 373 11.93 2.08 -21.81
N GLY A 374 12.14 2.73 -22.95
CA GLY A 374 11.69 2.20 -24.25
C GLY A 374 10.18 2.01 -24.30
N ILE A 375 9.74 0.77 -24.57
CA ILE A 375 8.32 0.37 -24.64
C ILE A 375 7.80 -0.25 -23.33
N GLU A 376 8.61 -0.25 -22.25
CA GLU A 376 8.21 -0.82 -20.97
C GLU A 376 7.07 -0.01 -20.35
N GLU A 377 5.89 -0.62 -20.28
CA GLU A 377 4.70 -0.05 -19.66
C GLU A 377 4.66 -0.24 -18.14
N LEU A 378 5.38 -1.25 -17.63
CA LEU A 378 5.57 -1.54 -16.22
C LEU A 378 7.05 -1.49 -15.88
N GLN A 379 7.37 -0.94 -14.72
CA GLN A 379 8.72 -0.90 -14.16
C GLN A 379 8.68 -1.24 -12.68
N ASN A 380 9.76 -1.82 -12.18
CA ASN A 380 9.93 -2.04 -10.74
C ASN A 380 10.44 -0.74 -10.09
N LEU A 381 9.61 -0.16 -9.22
CA LEU A 381 10.03 0.87 -8.29
C LEU A 381 10.74 0.16 -7.13
N SER A 382 12.06 0.34 -7.03
CA SER A 382 12.87 -0.21 -5.94
C SER A 382 12.86 0.73 -4.74
N ILE A 383 12.81 0.17 -3.53
CA ILE A 383 13.08 0.86 -2.27
C ILE A 383 14.19 0.05 -1.60
N ALA A 384 15.36 0.65 -1.40
CA ALA A 384 16.53 -0.04 -0.87
C ALA A 384 17.13 0.71 0.31
N LEU A 385 17.49 -0.02 1.35
CA LEU A 385 18.12 0.51 2.57
C LEU A 385 19.53 -0.06 2.71
N HIS A 386 20.47 0.80 3.09
CA HIS A 386 21.86 0.41 3.30
C HIS A 386 22.43 1.14 4.53
N PRO A 387 23.18 0.49 5.43
CA PRO A 387 23.80 1.18 6.56
C PRO A 387 24.78 2.24 6.05
N SER A 388 24.85 3.37 6.74
CA SER A 388 25.85 4.38 6.40
C SER A 388 27.26 3.87 6.78
N PRO A 389 28.32 4.17 6.00
CA PRO A 389 29.63 3.57 6.22
C PRO A 389 30.24 3.87 7.60
N LYS A 390 30.69 2.82 8.31
CA LYS A 390 31.64 2.65 9.45
C LYS A 390 31.87 3.71 10.55
N THR A 391 31.37 4.93 10.46
CA THR A 391 31.53 5.95 11.52
C THR A 391 30.51 5.84 12.64
N PHE A 392 29.52 4.93 12.51
CA PHE A 392 28.39 4.80 13.43
C PHE A 392 28.43 3.47 14.19
N GLN A 393 27.82 3.45 15.39
CA GLN A 393 27.90 2.32 16.32
C GLN A 393 27.14 1.09 15.81
N PHE A 394 26.05 1.31 15.07
CA PHE A 394 25.22 0.25 14.49
C PHE A 394 25.19 0.37 12.97
N SER A 395 25.69 -0.66 12.29
CA SER A 395 25.52 -0.85 10.85
C SER A 395 24.25 -1.68 10.65
N ASP A 396 23.10 -0.99 10.65
CA ASP A 396 21.78 -1.57 10.47
C ASP A 396 20.88 -0.56 9.73
N ALA A 397 19.70 -0.98 9.29
CA ALA A 397 18.66 -0.13 8.76
C ALA A 397 17.30 -0.69 9.18
N MET A 398 16.27 0.16 9.27
CA MET A 398 14.96 -0.25 9.79
C MET A 398 13.83 0.40 9.01
N LEU A 399 12.74 -0.34 8.78
CA LEU A 399 11.51 0.14 8.16
C LEU A 399 10.29 -0.55 8.77
N ASN A 400 9.24 0.22 9.05
CA ASN A 400 7.99 -0.28 9.65
C ASN A 400 6.86 -0.43 8.63
N GLY A 401 6.83 0.42 7.59
CA GLY A 401 5.77 0.36 6.59
C GLY A 401 6.05 1.19 5.34
N VAL A 402 5.30 0.90 4.27
CA VAL A 402 5.38 1.59 2.99
C VAL A 402 3.98 1.86 2.44
N GLU A 403 3.73 3.07 1.96
CA GLU A 403 2.62 3.34 1.06
C GLU A 403 3.14 3.92 -0.27
N ILE A 404 2.56 3.49 -1.39
CA ILE A 404 2.92 3.96 -2.74
C ILE A 404 1.67 4.45 -3.45
N PHE A 405 1.69 5.72 -3.85
CA PHE A 405 0.58 6.42 -4.49
C PHE A 405 0.97 6.80 -5.90
N LYS A 406 0.16 6.47 -6.90
CA LYS A 406 0.30 7.05 -8.24
C LYS A 406 -0.41 8.41 -8.27
N LEU A 407 0.27 9.44 -8.77
CA LEU A 407 -0.32 10.77 -8.98
C LEU A 407 -1.03 10.85 -10.34
N SER A 408 -2.17 11.53 -10.39
CA SER A 408 -2.87 11.78 -11.64
C SER A 408 -2.02 12.64 -12.59
N LYS A 409 -1.88 12.20 -13.83
CA LYS A 409 -1.20 12.93 -14.89
C LYS A 409 -2.24 13.51 -15.84
N SER A 410 -2.41 14.84 -15.83
CA SER A 410 -3.49 15.50 -16.56
C SER A 410 -4.85 14.85 -16.26
N ASP A 411 -5.14 14.70 -14.95
CA ASP A 411 -6.34 14.08 -14.38
C ASP A 411 -6.54 12.58 -14.68
N ASN A 412 -5.56 11.92 -15.29
CA ASN A 412 -5.62 10.50 -15.60
C ASN A 412 -4.77 9.66 -14.64
N LEU A 413 -5.33 8.59 -14.09
CA LEU A 413 -4.67 7.58 -13.24
C LEU A 413 -4.56 6.20 -13.92
N SER A 414 -5.25 6.04 -15.05
CA SER A 414 -5.28 4.77 -15.78
C SER A 414 -3.89 4.40 -16.28
N GLY A 415 -3.58 3.12 -16.14
CA GLY A 415 -2.47 2.51 -16.84
C GLY A 415 -2.91 1.19 -17.47
N PRO A 416 -2.00 0.55 -18.19
CA PRO A 416 -2.30 -0.63 -18.98
C PRO A 416 -2.72 -1.84 -18.12
N ASN A 417 -3.46 -2.76 -18.73
CA ASN A 417 -3.84 -4.00 -18.06
C ASN A 417 -2.60 -4.91 -17.92
N PRO A 418 -2.37 -5.55 -16.76
CA PRO A 418 -1.27 -6.50 -16.56
C PRO A 418 -1.30 -7.65 -17.58
N GLY A 419 -0.13 -8.15 -17.98
CA GLY A 419 -0.04 -9.41 -18.74
C GLY A 419 -0.55 -9.40 -20.20
N VAL A 420 -0.91 -8.25 -20.77
CA VAL A 420 -1.30 -8.15 -22.20
C VAL A 420 -0.07 -8.24 -23.14
N TYR A 421 1.15 -8.26 -22.62
CA TYR A 421 2.37 -8.10 -23.42
C TYR A 421 3.47 -9.13 -23.16
N GLN A 422 3.11 -10.42 -23.03
CA GLN A 422 4.05 -11.50 -23.32
C GLN A 422 4.00 -11.88 -24.80
N ASP A 423 4.35 -10.94 -25.68
CA ASP A 423 4.88 -11.29 -27.00
C ASP A 423 6.15 -10.46 -27.20
N SER A 424 7.23 -10.87 -26.52
CA SER A 424 8.57 -10.57 -27.01
C SER A 424 8.89 -11.51 -28.17
N PRO A 425 9.64 -11.04 -29.19
CA PRO A 425 9.82 -11.80 -30.42
C PRO A 425 10.47 -13.14 -30.11
N THR A 426 9.89 -14.22 -30.61
CA THR A 426 10.58 -15.50 -30.74
C THR A 426 11.96 -15.22 -31.32
N SER A 427 12.98 -15.42 -30.49
CA SER A 427 14.36 -15.62 -30.93
C SER A 427 14.33 -16.78 -31.93
N THR A 428 14.26 -16.45 -33.22
CA THR A 428 14.58 -17.36 -34.31
C THR A 428 16.07 -17.64 -34.22
N THR A 429 16.43 -18.60 -33.38
CA THR A 429 17.72 -19.25 -33.46
C THR A 429 17.65 -20.20 -34.65
N PRO A 430 18.53 -20.10 -35.67
CA PRO A 430 18.53 -21.03 -36.79
C PRO A 430 18.84 -22.45 -36.29
N PRO A 431 18.24 -23.51 -36.87
CA PRO A 431 18.54 -24.87 -36.45
C PRO A 431 20.02 -25.17 -36.69
N SER A 432 20.70 -25.56 -35.62
CA SER A 432 22.07 -26.06 -35.64
C SER A 432 22.18 -27.27 -36.56
N VAL A 433 23.08 -27.16 -37.54
CA VAL A 433 23.46 -28.21 -38.48
C VAL A 433 24.03 -29.39 -37.71
N THR A 434 23.37 -30.55 -37.81
CA THR A 434 23.90 -31.85 -37.39
C THR A 434 25.22 -32.15 -38.09
N SER A 435 26.33 -32.12 -37.34
CA SER A 435 27.59 -32.68 -37.79
C SER A 435 27.62 -34.19 -37.52
N SER A 436 27.97 -34.93 -38.56
CA SER A 436 28.12 -36.37 -38.59
C SER A 436 29.35 -36.83 -37.79
N LYS A 437 29.18 -37.81 -36.89
CA LYS A 437 30.31 -38.58 -36.34
C LYS A 437 30.63 -39.77 -37.24
N PRO A 438 31.91 -40.10 -37.49
CA PRO A 438 32.30 -41.31 -38.19
C PRO A 438 32.32 -42.53 -37.25
N LYS A 439 32.00 -43.69 -37.85
CA LYS A 439 31.98 -45.02 -37.24
C LYS A 439 33.40 -45.49 -36.89
N HIS A 440 33.59 -46.05 -35.69
CA HIS A 440 34.55 -47.14 -35.48
C HIS A 440 34.02 -48.17 -34.46
N LYS A 441 34.39 -49.42 -34.70
CA LYS A 441 33.80 -50.69 -34.23
C LYS A 441 34.62 -51.30 -33.07
N LYS A 442 33.88 -52.01 -32.18
CA LYS A 442 34.22 -53.21 -31.37
C LYS A 442 34.99 -53.09 -30.02
N SER A 443 34.22 -53.15 -28.91
CA SER A 443 34.18 -54.14 -27.77
C SER A 443 35.48 -54.73 -27.16
N PRO A 444 35.51 -55.22 -25.87
CA PRO A 444 34.39 -55.62 -25.00
C PRO A 444 34.45 -55.21 -23.49
N LYS A 445 33.38 -55.61 -22.78
CA LYS A 445 32.98 -55.41 -21.38
C LYS A 445 33.94 -55.99 -20.32
N ILE A 446 34.01 -55.34 -19.15
CA ILE A 446 34.39 -55.96 -17.87
C ILE A 446 33.26 -55.75 -16.85
N ARG A 447 32.79 -56.86 -16.27
CA ARG A 447 31.87 -56.95 -15.12
C ARG A 447 32.67 -56.76 -13.83
N VAL A 448 32.16 -55.98 -12.89
CA VAL A 448 32.59 -56.02 -11.47
C VAL A 448 31.49 -56.70 -10.67
N TRP A 449 31.86 -57.78 -9.98
CA TRP A 449 31.05 -58.47 -8.97
C TRP A 449 31.37 -57.87 -7.59
N VAL A 450 30.34 -57.67 -6.77
CA VAL A 450 30.45 -57.37 -5.34
C VAL A 450 30.15 -58.65 -4.57
N SER A 451 31.07 -59.08 -3.72
CA SER A 451 30.84 -60.10 -2.69
C SER A 451 31.10 -59.47 -1.33
N GLY A 452 30.08 -59.46 -0.47
CA GLY A 452 30.19 -59.09 0.93
C GLY A 452 30.57 -60.31 1.76
N ASP A 453 31.55 -60.14 2.63
CA ASP A 453 31.95 -61.12 3.63
C ASP A 453 31.28 -60.83 4.96
N GLY A 454 30.61 -61.84 5.51
CA GLY A 454 30.13 -61.92 6.88
C GLY A 454 30.92 -62.98 7.65
N ALA A 455 31.57 -62.52 8.72
CA ALA A 455 31.97 -63.19 9.97
C ALA A 455 32.21 -64.72 10.00
N SER A 456 33.41 -65.15 10.42
CA SER A 456 33.69 -65.64 11.79
C SER A 456 35.01 -66.42 11.85
N GLY A 457 35.86 -66.09 12.83
CA GLY A 457 37.18 -66.69 13.07
C GLY A 457 38.15 -65.69 13.66
#